data_AF-A0A7D5R652-F1
#
_entry.id   AF-A0A7D5R652-F1
#
_cell.length_a   1.000
_cell.length_b   1.000
_cell.length_c   1.000
_cell.angle_alpha   90.00
_cell.angle_beta   90.00
_cell.angle_gamma   90.00
#
_symmetry.space_group_name_H-M   'P 1'
#
loop_
_entity.id
_entity.type
_entity.pdbx_description
1 polymer ?
#
loop_
_entity_poly.entity_id
_entity_poly.type
_entity_poly.pdbx_seq_one_letter_code
_entity_poly.pdbx_strand_id
1 'polypeptide(L)'
;MLLDLPVLKKGIFYFIKDGESDIIMEDKTKRGLEIKETSIDEKINVKADKGMIHDMDGIGHWVPIRWYFSKDSYDLSQVEIHAEAMEKKYTELRELTCPDDDD
;
A
#
# COMPACT_ATOMS: atom_id res chain seq x y z
N MET A 1 -16.04 -4.21 8.68
CA MET A 1 -16.04 -3.05 7.78
C MET A 1 -14.81 -2.21 8.12
N LEU A 2 -13.77 -2.23 7.28
CA LEU A 2 -12.47 -1.54 7.53
C LEU A 2 -12.47 -0.06 7.10
N LEU A 3 -13.63 0.48 6.72
CA LEU A 3 -13.77 1.82 6.15
C LEU A 3 -13.86 2.94 7.21
N ASP A 4 -13.99 2.59 8.49
CA ASP A 4 -14.21 3.57 9.59
C ASP A 4 -13.04 3.68 10.58
N LEU A 5 -11.86 3.16 10.22
CA LEU A 5 -10.70 3.25 11.10
C LEU A 5 -10.09 4.66 11.07
N PRO A 6 -9.66 5.19 12.22
CA PRO A 6 -9.05 6.52 12.28
C PRO A 6 -7.75 6.56 11.48
N VAL A 7 -7.62 7.57 10.63
CA VAL A 7 -6.42 7.78 9.80
C VAL A 7 -5.37 8.47 10.66
N LEU A 8 -4.26 7.78 10.92
CA LEU A 8 -3.09 8.33 11.62
C LEU A 8 -2.29 9.25 10.71
N LYS A 9 -2.05 8.80 9.48
CA LYS A 9 -1.31 9.57 8.46
C LYS A 9 -1.82 9.21 7.08
N LYS A 10 -1.64 10.13 6.13
CA LYS A 10 -1.97 9.89 4.72
C LYS A 10 -0.94 10.56 3.82
N GLY A 11 -0.59 9.87 2.76
CA GLY A 11 0.16 10.43 1.64
C GLY A 11 -0.73 10.66 0.43
N ILE A 12 -0.08 10.98 -0.68
CA ILE A 12 -0.68 11.02 -2.01
C ILE A 12 -1.14 9.61 -2.39
N PHE A 13 -0.27 8.61 -2.20
CA PHE A 13 -0.47 7.24 -2.68
C PHE A 13 -0.83 6.22 -1.59
N TYR A 14 -0.84 6.60 -0.32
CA TYR A 14 -1.14 5.67 0.79
C TYR A 14 -2.02 6.28 1.88
N PHE A 15 -2.62 5.40 2.70
CA PHE A 15 -3.23 5.73 3.99
C PHE A 15 -2.63 4.85 5.09
N ILE A 16 -2.34 5.44 6.25
CA ILE A 16 -2.01 4.71 7.48
C ILE A 16 -3.19 4.90 8.44
N LYS A 17 -3.81 3.79 8.82
CA LYS A 17 -4.98 3.74 9.70
C LYS A 17 -4.61 3.01 10.99
N ASP A 18 -5.20 3.44 12.10
CA ASP A 18 -5.08 2.76 13.37
C ASP A 18 -6.15 1.65 13.46
N GLY A 19 -5.73 0.39 13.42
CA GLY A 19 -6.59 -0.74 13.75
C GLY A 19 -6.49 -1.09 15.24
N GLU A 20 -7.32 -2.01 15.73
CA GLU A 20 -7.28 -2.43 17.14
C GLU A 20 -5.91 -3.02 17.53
N SER A 21 -5.44 -4.02 16.78
CA SER A 21 -4.18 -4.75 17.07
C SER A 21 -3.05 -4.43 16.09
N ASP A 22 -3.39 -3.87 14.93
CA ASP A 22 -2.47 -3.64 13.83
C ASP A 22 -2.54 -2.19 13.35
N ILE A 23 -1.41 -1.64 12.93
CA ILE A 23 -1.33 -0.44 12.10
C ILE A 23 -1.52 -0.88 10.65
N ILE A 24 -2.50 -0.29 9.96
CA ILE A 24 -2.89 -0.71 8.62
C ILE A 24 -2.40 0.32 7.61
N MET A 25 -1.51 -0.10 6.72
CA MET A 25 -1.08 0.70 5.58
C MET A 25 -1.85 0.26 4.33
N GLU A 26 -2.52 1.17 3.64
CA GLU A 26 -3.35 0.89 2.47
C GLU A 26 -2.84 1.67 1.25
N ASP A 27 -2.66 0.98 0.13
CA ASP A 27 -2.24 1.56 -1.15
C ASP A 27 -3.47 2.16 -1.88
N LYS A 28 -3.45 3.47 -2.10
CA LYS A 28 -4.54 4.22 -2.75
C LYS A 28 -4.54 4.05 -4.27
N THR A 29 -3.43 3.64 -4.87
CA THR A 29 -3.32 3.41 -6.31
C THR A 29 -4.11 2.17 -6.74
N LYS A 30 -4.37 1.25 -5.81
CA LYS A 30 -5.14 0.01 -6.03
C LYS A 30 -6.63 0.17 -5.75
N ARG A 31 -7.16 1.40 -5.81
CA ARG A 31 -8.57 1.68 -5.57
C ARG A 31 -9.45 0.93 -6.58
N GLY A 32 -10.34 0.08 -6.07
CA GLY A 32 -11.23 -0.74 -6.87
C GLY A 32 -10.73 -2.17 -7.11
N LEU A 33 -9.54 -2.53 -6.63
CA LEU A 33 -9.07 -3.90 -6.64
C LEU A 33 -9.73 -4.69 -5.50
N GLU A 34 -10.34 -5.82 -5.83
CA GLU A 34 -10.91 -6.72 -4.83
C GLU A 34 -9.80 -7.51 -4.13
N ILE A 35 -9.92 -7.63 -2.81
CA ILE A 35 -9.03 -8.46 -2.01
C ILE A 35 -9.44 -9.92 -2.21
N LYS A 36 -8.53 -10.69 -2.78
CA LYS A 36 -8.76 -12.10 -3.10
C LYS A 36 -8.01 -13.03 -2.15
N GLU A 37 -6.90 -12.58 -1.59
CA GLU A 37 -6.05 -13.38 -0.70
C GLU A 37 -5.46 -12.55 0.43
N THR A 38 -5.25 -13.18 1.58
CA THR A 38 -4.47 -12.62 2.70
C THR A 38 -3.26 -13.52 2.95
N SER A 39 -2.06 -13.00 2.73
CA SER A 39 -0.80 -13.75 2.83
C SER A 39 0.32 -12.88 3.38
N ILE A 40 1.42 -13.48 3.80
CA ILE A 40 2.62 -12.72 4.18
C ILE A 40 3.21 -12.07 2.91
N ASP A 41 3.59 -10.80 3.02
CA ASP A 41 4.36 -10.08 2.01
C ASP A 41 5.83 -10.49 2.13
N GLU A 42 6.40 -11.04 1.06
CA GLU A 42 7.77 -11.56 1.08
C GLU A 42 8.85 -10.47 1.21
N LYS A 43 8.53 -9.21 0.88
CA LYS A 43 9.51 -8.11 0.93
C LYS A 43 9.63 -7.49 2.31
N ILE A 44 8.49 -7.36 3.00
CA ILE A 44 8.44 -6.69 4.30
C ILE A 44 8.06 -7.63 5.45
N ASN A 45 7.78 -8.91 5.15
CA ASN A 45 7.50 -9.99 6.09
C ASN A 45 6.34 -9.69 7.06
N VAL A 46 5.32 -8.97 6.59
CA VAL A 46 4.10 -8.70 7.35
C VAL A 46 2.88 -9.22 6.60
N LYS A 47 1.78 -9.41 7.32
CA LYS A 47 0.52 -9.85 6.73
C LYS A 47 0.02 -8.78 5.77
N ALA A 48 -0.39 -9.19 4.58
CA ALA A 48 -0.88 -8.30 3.54
C ALA A 48 -2.08 -8.91 2.83
N ASP A 49 -3.06 -8.07 2.55
CA ASP A 49 -4.13 -8.42 1.64
C ASP A 49 -3.71 -8.11 0.22
N LYS A 50 -3.86 -9.10 -0.65
CA LYS A 50 -3.47 -9.08 -2.04
C LYS A 50 -4.71 -9.18 -2.93
N GLY A 51 -4.68 -8.42 -4.02
CA GLY A 51 -5.62 -8.55 -5.12
C GLY A 51 -4.91 -9.07 -6.36
N MET A 52 -5.70 -9.51 -7.33
CA MET A 52 -5.21 -9.98 -8.61
C MET A 52 -5.49 -8.94 -9.69
N ILE A 53 -4.45 -8.40 -10.31
CA ILE A 53 -4.55 -7.60 -11.54
C ILE A 53 -4.25 -8.49 -12.75
N HIS A 54 -4.82 -8.19 -13.90
CA HIS A 54 -4.53 -8.91 -15.14
C HIS A 54 -3.76 -8.00 -16.09
N ASP A 55 -2.65 -8.50 -16.63
CA ASP A 55 -1.88 -7.83 -17.67
C ASP A 55 -2.58 -7.95 -19.04
N MET A 56 -2.00 -7.33 -20.08
CA MET A 56 -2.58 -7.32 -21.44
C MET A 56 -2.81 -8.73 -22.02
N ASP A 57 -1.98 -9.69 -21.62
CA ASP A 57 -2.09 -11.10 -21.98
C ASP A 57 -3.11 -11.89 -21.14
N GLY A 58 -3.80 -11.23 -20.19
CA GLY A 58 -4.75 -11.87 -19.27
C GLY A 58 -4.10 -12.66 -18.13
N ILE A 59 -2.79 -12.54 -17.93
CA ILE A 59 -2.05 -13.20 -16.85
C ILE A 59 -2.34 -12.47 -15.54
N GLY A 60 -2.75 -13.22 -14.52
CA GLY A 60 -3.03 -12.68 -13.18
C GLY A 60 -1.76 -12.46 -12.37
N HIS A 61 -1.50 -11.22 -11.97
CA HIS A 61 -0.43 -10.83 -11.06
C HIS A 61 -1.00 -10.46 -9.69
N TRP A 62 -0.47 -11.11 -8.66
CA TRP A 62 -0.80 -10.79 -7.27
C TRP A 62 -0.10 -9.51 -6.84
N VAL A 63 -0.88 -8.52 -6.42
CA VAL A 63 -0.37 -7.26 -5.90
C VAL A 63 -0.92 -6.99 -4.51
N PRO A 64 -0.09 -6.55 -3.56
CA PRO A 64 -0.55 -6.15 -2.25
C PRO A 64 -1.38 -4.86 -2.35
N ILE A 65 -2.48 -4.82 -1.60
CA ILE A 65 -3.43 -3.70 -1.48
C ILE A 65 -3.26 -3.02 -0.13
N ARG A 66 -3.13 -3.82 0.94
CA ARG A 66 -2.92 -3.30 2.29
C ARG A 66 -2.06 -4.24 3.11
N TRP A 67 -1.31 -3.67 4.03
CA TRP A 67 -0.41 -4.37 4.94
C TRP A 67 -0.84 -4.12 6.38
N TYR A 68 -0.65 -5.14 7.21
CA TYR A 68 -1.02 -5.19 8.61
C TYR A 68 0.25 -5.33 9.42
N PHE A 69 0.60 -4.25 10.11
CA PHE A 69 1.77 -4.18 10.98
C PHE A 69 1.32 -4.36 12.42
N SER A 70 1.67 -5.47 13.06
CA SER A 70 1.32 -5.71 14.46
C SER A 70 1.90 -4.61 15.34
N LYS A 71 1.04 -3.97 16.16
CA LYS A 71 1.47 -2.96 17.14
C LYS A 71 2.40 -3.51 18.21
N ASP A 72 2.47 -4.83 18.35
CA ASP A 72 3.39 -5.51 19.26
C ASP A 72 4.86 -5.43 18.76
N SER A 73 5.06 -5.25 17.46
CA SER A 73 6.39 -5.29 16.82
C SER A 73 6.71 -4.05 15.97
N TYR A 74 5.71 -3.23 15.64
CA TYR A 74 5.86 -2.07 14.78
C TYR A 74 5.17 -0.85 15.38
N ASP A 75 5.93 0.24 15.45
CA ASP A 75 5.40 1.57 15.74
C ASP A 75 5.10 2.36 14.45
N LEU A 76 4.31 3.42 14.59
CA LEU A 76 3.93 4.29 13.47
C LEU A 76 5.14 4.76 12.66
N SER A 77 6.23 5.16 13.34
CA SER A 77 7.46 5.63 12.67
C SER A 77 8.08 4.58 11.75
N GLN A 78 8.01 3.29 12.11
CA GLN A 78 8.53 2.21 11.25
C GLN A 78 7.63 1.98 10.04
N VAL A 79 6.30 2.05 10.24
CA VAL A 79 5.34 1.95 9.14
C VAL A 79 5.48 3.14 8.17
N GLU A 80 5.77 4.33 8.68
CA GLU A 80 6.01 5.52 7.87
C GLU A 80 7.18 5.34 6.90
N ILE A 81 8.27 4.66 7.30
CA ILE A 81 9.42 4.37 6.41
C ILE A 81 8.96 3.58 5.18
N HIS A 82 8.09 2.58 5.37
CA HIS A 82 7.55 1.79 4.26
C HIS A 82 6.61 2.61 3.38
N ALA A 83 5.78 3.47 3.99
CA ALA A 83 4.86 4.34 3.29
C ALA A 83 5.58 5.41 2.46
N GLU A 84 6.64 6.02 2.99
CA GLU A 84 7.48 7.00 2.30
C GLU A 84 8.25 6.37 1.15
N ALA A 85 8.76 5.14 1.32
CA ALA A 85 9.40 4.41 0.23
C ALA A 85 8.44 4.14 -0.94
N MET A 86 7.18 3.81 -0.63
CA MET A 86 6.12 3.66 -1.63
C MET A 86 5.80 4.98 -2.32
N GLU A 87 5.64 6.05 -1.54
CA GLU A 87 5.34 7.38 -2.06
C GLU A 87 6.44 7.87 -3.01
N LYS A 88 7.70 7.74 -2.60
CA LYS A 88 8.85 8.10 -3.43
C LYS A 88 8.85 7.30 -4.73
N LYS A 89 8.67 5.98 -4.64
CA LYS A 89 8.62 5.10 -5.83
C LYS A 89 7.54 5.52 -6.82
N TYR A 90 6.32 5.79 -6.36
CA TYR A 90 5.23 6.20 -7.25
C TYR A 90 5.38 7.63 -7.76
N THR A 91 6.01 8.51 -6.97
CA THR A 91 6.35 9.87 -7.39
C THR A 91 7.39 9.84 -8.50
N GLU A 92 8.50 9.11 -8.32
CA GLU A 92 9.52 8.92 -9.35
C GLU A 92 8.93 8.28 -10.62
N LEU A 93 8.01 7.32 -10.48
CA LEU A 93 7.32 6.73 -11.63
C LEU A 93 6.51 7.79 -12.39
N ARG A 94 5.82 8.67 -11.67
CA ARG A 94 4.99 9.74 -12.24
C ARG A 94 5.85 10.77 -12.96
N GLU A 95 6.95 11.19 -12.35
CA GLU A 95 7.92 12.13 -12.94
C GLU A 95 8.58 11.54 -14.19
N LEU A 96 8.94 10.26 -14.17
CA LEU A 96 9.51 9.59 -15.34
C LEU A 96 8.52 9.50 -16.52
N THR A 97 7.22 9.33 -16.23
CA THR A 97 6.17 9.24 -17.27
C THR A 97 5.70 10.59 -17.80
N CYS A 98 6.07 11.69 -17.15
CA CYS A 98 5.82 13.05 -17.59
C CYS A 98 7.16 13.80 -17.59
N PRO A 99 8.01 13.62 -18.62
CA PRO A 99 9.15 14.51 -18.79
C PRO A 99 8.59 15.93 -18.88
N ASP A 100 9.18 16.84 -18.10
CA ASP A 100 8.92 18.28 -18.15
C ASP A 100 8.75 18.74 -19.62
N ASP A 101 7.53 19.12 -19.97
CA ASP A 101 7.24 20.02 -21.09
C ASP A 101 7.44 21.43 -20.50
N ASP A 102 8.70 21.76 -20.20
CA ASP A 102 9.12 23.11 -19.81
C ASP A 102 9.17 23.92 -21.13
N ASP A 103 8.04 24.57 -21.49
CA ASP A 103 7.92 25.59 -22.55
C ASP A 103 8.14 27.00 -21.99
#